data_AF-A0AAD6DM05-F1
#
_entry.id   AF-A0AAD6DM05-F1
#
_cell.length_a   1.000
_cell.length_b   1.000
_cell.length_c   1.000
_cell.angle_alpha   90.00
_cell.angle_beta   90.00
_cell.angle_gamma   90.00
#
_symmetry.space_group_name_H-M   'P 1'
#
loop_
_entity.id
_entity.type
_entity.pdbx_description
1 polymer ?
#
loop_
_entity_poly.entity_id
_entity_poly.type
_entity_poly.pdbx_seq_one_letter_code
_entity_poly.pdbx_strand_id
1 'polypeptide(L)'
;MESMFHELKRDLKEVTTNGTIDSIALASKYAHIFVNIHPFMDGNGRMCRLILNSMLLKFGAFIACIGVDEDDRSIYEDVAVNGGALEDLYEDAEEEEKPELYKGLGT
;
A
#
# COMPACT_ATOMS: atom_id res chain seq x y z
N MET A 1 -7.16 5.99 11.05
CA MET A 1 -6.41 4.83 11.59
C MET A 1 -7.31 3.66 11.97
N GLU A 2 -8.39 3.84 12.75
CA GLU A 2 -9.29 2.71 13.08
C GLU A 2 -9.91 2.04 11.85
N SER A 3 -10.35 2.83 10.86
CA SER A 3 -10.88 2.30 9.59
C SER A 3 -9.87 1.39 8.87
N MET A 4 -8.62 1.83 8.75
CA MET A 4 -7.53 1.03 8.17
C MET A 4 -7.37 -0.32 8.89
N PHE A 5 -7.41 -0.34 10.22
CA PHE A 5 -7.31 -1.60 10.97
C PHE A 5 -8.52 -2.51 10.77
N HIS A 6 -9.72 -1.94 10.70
CA HIS A 6 -10.94 -2.70 10.44
C HIS A 6 -10.88 -3.35 9.06
N GLU A 7 -10.46 -2.59 8.05
CA GLU A 7 -10.28 -3.07 6.69
C GLU A 7 -9.18 -4.14 6.61
N LEU A 8 -8.02 -3.93 7.26
CA LEU A 8 -6.94 -4.92 7.33
C LEU A 8 -7.42 -6.25 7.89
N LYS A 9 -8.19 -6.23 8.99
CA LYS A 9 -8.75 -7.46 9.57
C LYS A 9 -9.67 -8.19 8.60
N ARG A 10 -10.49 -7.44 7.84
CA ARG A 10 -11.40 -8.01 6.84
C ARG A 10 -10.60 -8.67 5.70
N ASP A 11 -9.67 -7.95 5.10
CA ASP A 11 -8.90 -8.41 3.95
C ASP A 11 -8.02 -9.63 4.34
N LEU A 12 -7.42 -9.64 5.54
CA LEU A 12 -6.69 -10.80 6.07
C LEU A 12 -7.57 -12.03 6.29
N LYS A 13 -8.81 -11.84 6.76
CA LYS A 13 -9.77 -12.93 6.95
C LYS A 13 -10.18 -13.53 5.61
N GLU A 14 -10.43 -12.69 4.62
CA GLU A 14 -10.79 -13.12 3.27
C GLU A 14 -9.68 -13.95 2.63
N VAL A 15 -8.44 -13.47 2.70
CA VAL A 15 -7.25 -14.18 2.20
C VAL A 15 -7.11 -15.56 2.85
N THR A 16 -7.30 -15.63 4.17
CA THR A 16 -7.17 -16.88 4.92
C THR A 16 -8.29 -17.88 4.58
N THR A 17 -9.44 -17.39 4.11
CA THR A 17 -10.64 -18.22 3.83
C THR A 17 -10.71 -18.66 2.37
N ASN A 18 -10.42 -17.75 1.42
CA ASN A 18 -10.66 -17.95 -0.02
C ASN A 18 -9.38 -18.35 -0.81
N GLY A 19 -8.20 -18.23 -0.20
CA GLY A 19 -7.03 -19.01 -0.61
C GLY A 19 -6.13 -18.48 -1.72
N THR A 20 -6.28 -17.26 -2.25
CA THR A 20 -5.22 -16.65 -3.09
C THR A 20 -5.11 -15.18 -2.75
N ILE A 21 -3.88 -14.66 -2.67
CA ILE A 21 -3.59 -13.27 -2.29
C ILE A 21 -2.55 -12.69 -3.24
N ASP A 22 -2.86 -11.53 -3.84
CA ASP A 22 -1.81 -10.68 -4.40
C ASP A 22 -1.11 -9.97 -3.23
N SER A 23 0.01 -10.55 -2.82
CA SER A 23 0.80 -10.05 -1.69
C SER A 23 1.34 -8.64 -1.92
N ILE A 24 1.63 -8.27 -3.18
CA ILE A 24 2.13 -6.95 -3.55
C ILE A 24 1.01 -5.93 -3.43
N ALA A 25 -0.17 -6.24 -3.97
CA ALA A 25 -1.33 -5.37 -3.88
C ALA A 25 -1.76 -5.14 -2.41
N LEU A 26 -1.83 -6.21 -1.60
CA LEU A 26 -2.17 -6.08 -0.18
C LEU A 26 -1.14 -5.22 0.57
N ALA A 27 0.15 -5.50 0.39
CA ALA A 27 1.21 -4.76 1.06
C ALA A 27 1.20 -3.27 0.65
N SER A 28 1.07 -3.00 -0.65
CA SER A 28 1.08 -1.65 -1.20
C SER A 28 -0.11 -0.84 -0.70
N LYS A 29 -1.32 -1.44 -0.68
CA LYS A 29 -2.53 -0.80 -0.15
C LYS A 29 -2.34 -0.28 1.28
N TYR A 30 -1.86 -1.11 2.20
CA TYR A 30 -1.75 -0.68 3.61
C TYR A 30 -0.56 0.21 3.88
N ALA A 31 0.53 0.07 3.12
CA ALA A 31 1.64 1.02 3.16
C ALA A 31 1.18 2.42 2.69
N HIS A 32 0.42 2.47 1.60
CA HIS A 32 -0.17 3.68 1.02
C HIS A 32 -1.16 4.36 1.98
N ILE A 33 -2.15 3.62 2.51
CA ILE A 33 -3.11 4.16 3.47
C ILE A 33 -2.38 4.71 4.72
N PHE A 34 -1.36 3.99 5.21
CA PHE A 34 -0.62 4.42 6.40
C PHE A 34 0.12 5.74 6.18
N VAL A 35 0.83 5.90 5.06
CA VAL A 35 1.63 7.11 4.81
C VAL A 35 0.77 8.34 4.59
N ASN A 36 -0.43 8.17 4.02
CA ASN A 36 -1.41 9.25 3.82
C ASN A 36 -2.16 9.64 5.10
N ILE A 37 -2.37 8.71 6.04
CA ILE A 37 -2.85 9.05 7.40
C ILE A 37 -1.81 9.92 8.14
N HIS A 38 -0.52 9.72 7.85
CA HIS A 38 0.61 10.47 8.40
C HIS A 38 0.59 10.62 9.95
N PRO A 39 0.48 9.52 10.73
CA PRO A 39 0.15 9.58 12.16
C PRO A 39 1.28 10.04 13.09
N PHE A 40 2.52 10.07 12.61
CA PHE A 40 3.68 10.45 13.42
C PHE A 40 4.24 11.81 13.01
N MET A 41 4.93 12.49 13.93
CA MET A 41 5.65 13.73 13.62
C MET A 41 6.82 13.51 12.63
N ASP A 42 7.47 12.35 12.71
CA ASP A 42 8.53 11.90 11.80
C ASP A 42 8.50 10.37 11.75
N GLY A 43 9.05 9.78 10.70
CA GLY A 43 9.22 8.34 10.56
C GLY A 43 8.12 7.66 9.76
N ASN A 44 7.12 8.38 9.24
CA ASN A 44 6.03 7.81 8.46
C ASN A 44 6.54 7.01 7.24
N GLY A 45 7.51 7.54 6.50
CA GLY A 45 8.11 6.80 5.36
C GLY A 45 8.86 5.52 5.78
N ARG A 46 9.56 5.54 6.92
CA ARG A 46 10.25 4.35 7.47
C ARG A 46 9.24 3.29 7.92
N MET A 47 8.20 3.71 8.64
CA MET A 47 7.13 2.83 9.10
C MET A 47 6.30 2.26 7.94
N CYS A 48 6.03 3.07 6.92
CA CYS A 48 5.38 2.65 5.67
C CYS A 48 6.13 1.48 5.01
N ARG A 49 7.45 1.61 4.82
CA ARG A 49 8.30 0.55 4.26
C ARG A 49 8.38 -0.70 5.15
N LEU A 50 8.34 -0.53 6.48
CA LEU A 50 8.28 -1.66 7.41
C LEU A 50 6.94 -2.41 7.33
N ILE A 51 5.82 -1.69 7.19
CA ILE A 51 4.49 -2.29 6.98
C ILE A 51 4.48 -3.08 5.67
N LEU A 52 4.93 -2.46 4.57
CA LEU A 52 5.07 -3.10 3.26
C LEU A 52 5.86 -4.42 3.39
N ASN A 53 7.09 -4.36 3.89
CA ASN A 53 7.96 -5.53 3.96
C ASN A 53 7.49 -6.57 4.98
N SER A 54 6.79 -6.19 6.04
CA SER A 54 6.18 -7.16 6.96
C SER A 54 5.12 -8.00 6.27
N MET A 55 4.31 -7.39 5.40
CA MET A 55 3.30 -8.11 4.62
C MET A 55 3.92 -8.95 3.50
N LEU A 56 4.90 -8.40 2.76
CA LEU A 56 5.62 -9.16 1.73
C LEU A 56 6.34 -10.38 2.32
N LEU A 57 6.97 -10.25 3.49
CA LEU A 57 7.56 -11.40 4.19
C LEU A 57 6.53 -12.45 4.59
N LYS A 58 5.34 -12.02 5.05
CA LYS A 58 4.30 -12.92 5.54
C LYS A 58 3.56 -13.65 4.41
N PHE A 59 3.33 -12.98 3.28
CA PHE A 59 2.44 -13.46 2.22
C PHE A 59 3.13 -13.72 0.87
N GLY A 60 4.25 -13.05 0.59
CA GLY A 60 5.01 -13.20 -0.66
C GLY A 60 6.34 -13.95 -0.51
N ALA A 61 6.88 -14.04 0.71
CA ALA A 61 8.19 -14.62 1.02
C ALA A 61 9.39 -13.90 0.36
N PHE A 62 9.29 -12.58 0.13
CA PHE A 62 10.38 -11.73 -0.35
C PHE A 62 10.37 -10.35 0.33
N ILE A 63 11.41 -9.56 0.08
CA ILE A 63 11.60 -8.19 0.59
C ILE A 63 11.76 -7.26 -0.60
N ALA A 64 11.15 -6.07 -0.51
CA ALA A 64 11.38 -4.96 -1.42
C ALA A 64 12.32 -3.94 -0.76
N CYS A 65 13.51 -3.77 -1.34
CA CYS A 65 14.46 -2.75 -0.95
C CYS A 65 14.19 -1.48 -1.77
N ILE A 66 13.57 -0.48 -1.15
CA ILE A 66 13.13 0.76 -1.82
C ILE A 66 13.78 1.97 -1.13
N GLY A 67 14.31 2.88 -1.94
CA GLY A 67 15.05 4.07 -1.52
C GLY A 67 16.48 3.75 -1.10
N VAL A 68 17.15 2.83 -1.80
CA VAL A 68 18.54 2.42 -1.48
C VAL A 68 19.53 3.53 -1.82
N ASP A 69 19.33 4.20 -2.95
CA ASP A 69 20.09 5.37 -3.39
C ASP A 69 19.16 6.59 -3.55
N GLU A 70 19.76 7.76 -3.86
CA GLU A 70 19.02 9.02 -3.96
C GLU A 70 18.01 9.02 -5.12
N ASP A 71 18.34 8.39 -6.24
CA ASP A 71 17.47 8.34 -7.43
C ASP A 71 16.26 7.44 -7.16
N ASP A 72 16.49 6.25 -6.61
CA ASP A 72 15.44 5.30 -6.19
C ASP A 72 14.53 5.93 -5.12
N ARG A 73 15.10 6.70 -4.19
CA ARG A 73 14.32 7.41 -3.18
C ARG A 73 13.43 8.48 -3.83
N SER A 74 13.95 9.25 -4.78
CA SER A 74 13.15 10.26 -5.48
C SER A 74 11.98 9.63 -6.22
N ILE A 75 12.22 8.52 -6.94
CA ILE A 75 11.17 7.78 -7.65
C ILE A 75 10.10 7.29 -6.68
N TYR A 76 10.51 6.71 -5.55
CA TYR A 76 9.57 6.24 -4.52
C TYR A 76 8.74 7.37 -3.93
N GLU A 77 9.36 8.51 -3.62
CA GLU A 77 8.67 9.68 -3.08
C GLU A 77 7.64 10.22 -4.07
N ASP A 78 7.99 10.31 -5.36
CA ASP A 78 7.07 10.72 -6.42
C ASP A 78 5.88 9.76 -6.54
N VAL A 79 6.11 8.45 -6.50
CA VAL A 79 5.04 7.45 -6.54
C VAL A 79 4.10 7.60 -5.34
N ALA A 80 4.63 7.80 -4.14
CA ALA A 80 3.81 7.96 -2.93
C ALA A 80 2.96 9.25 -2.98
N VAL A 81 3.56 10.36 -3.46
CA VAL A 81 2.86 11.65 -3.61
C VAL A 81 1.77 11.55 -4.68
N ASN A 82 2.09 10.98 -5.84
CA ASN A 82 1.14 10.82 -6.93
C ASN A 82 -0.02 9.89 -6.55
N GLY A 83 0.25 8.83 -5.78
CA GLY A 83 -0.79 7.96 -5.26
C GLY A 83 -1.82 8.70 -4.40
N GLY A 84 -1.36 9.58 -3.50
CA GLY A 84 -2.25 10.37 -2.65
C GLY A 84 -3.06 11.39 -3.48
N ALA A 85 -2.41 12.08 -4.41
CA ALA A 85 -3.07 13.03 -5.30
C ALA A 85 -4.14 12.37 -6.20
N LEU A 86 -3.93 11.13 -6.63
CA LEU A 86 -4.93 10.37 -7.38
C LEU A 86 -6.15 10.03 -6.51
N GLU A 87 -5.96 9.65 -5.25
CA GLU A 87 -7.11 9.40 -4.35
C GLU A 87 -7.95 10.67 -4.16
N ASP A 88 -7.31 11.83 -3.95
CA ASP A 88 -7.99 13.11 -3.83
C ASP A 88 -8.74 13.50 -5.13
N LEU A 89 -8.14 13.23 -6.30
CA LEU A 89 -8.73 13.57 -7.60
C LEU A 89 -10.00 12.77 -7.90
N TYR A 90 -10.05 11.51 -7.45
CA TYR A 90 -11.11 10.56 -7.74
C TYR A 90 -12.04 10.27 -6.54
N GLU A 91 -11.95 11.05 -5.47
CA GLU A 91 -12.76 10.86 -4.24
C GLU A 91 -14.27 10.90 -4.54
N ASP A 92 -14.69 11.88 -5.33
CA ASP A 92 -16.10 12.10 -5.73
C ASP A 92 -16.45 11.49 -7.09
N ALA A 93 -15.50 10.83 -7.75
CA ALA A 93 -15.70 10.26 -9.07
C ALA A 93 -16.60 9.02 -9.00
N GLU A 94 -17.40 8.79 -10.04
CA GLU A 94 -18.15 7.56 -10.15
C GLU A 94 -17.19 6.36 -10.29
N GLU A 95 -17.60 5.17 -9.83
CA GLU A 95 -16.71 4.00 -9.81
C GLU A 95 -16.18 3.63 -11.21
N GLU A 96 -16.96 3.96 -12.24
CA GLU A 96 -16.64 3.77 -13.66
C GLU A 96 -15.58 4.75 -14.18
N GLU A 97 -15.42 5.89 -13.51
CA GLU A 97 -14.44 6.93 -13.84
C GLU A 97 -13.11 6.73 -13.11
N LYS A 98 -13.09 5.91 -12.05
CA LYS A 98 -11.87 5.61 -11.29
C LYS A 98 -10.90 4.80 -12.13
N PRO A 99 -9.59 5.08 -12.05
CA PRO A 99 -8.60 4.30 -12.76
C PRO A 99 -8.61 2.84 -12.30
N GLU A 100 -8.49 1.91 -13.25
CA GLU A 100 -8.31 0.50 -12.92
C GLU A 100 -7.00 0.32 -12.14
N LEU A 101 -7.09 0.12 -10.83
CA LEU A 101 -5.94 -0.25 -10.01
C LEU A 101 -5.53 -1.68 -10.36
N TYR A 102 -4.30 -1.86 -10.84
CA TYR A 102 -3.77 -3.16 -11.28
C TYR A 102 -3.77 -4.17 -10.12
N LYS A 103 -4.74 -5.08 -10.09
CA LYS A 103 -4.88 -6.15 -9.06
C LYS A 103 -4.04 -7.41 -9.35
N GLY A 104 -3.08 -7.36 -10.27
CA GLY A 104 -2.44 -8.56 -10.82
C GLY A 104 -0.94 -8.42 -11.03
N LEU A 105 -0.18 -8.06 -10.00
CA LEU A 105 1.29 -8.09 -10.05
C LEU A 105 1.88 -9.38 -9.45
N GLY A 106 1.05 -10.29 -8.94
CA GLY A 106 1.46 -11.61 -8.47
C GLY A 106 0.89 -12.76 -9.31
N THR A 107 1.48 -13.03 -10.48
CA THR A 107 1.41 -14.34 -11.16
C THR A 107 2.80 -14.86 -11.45
#